data_AF-A0A5D0I2P7-F1
#
_entry.id   AF-A0A5D0I2P7-F1
#
_cell.length_a   1.000
_cell.length_b   1.000
_cell.length_c   1.000
_cell.angle_alpha   90.00
_cell.angle_beta   90.00
_cell.angle_gamma   90.00
#
_symmetry.space_group_name_H-M   'P 1'
#
loop_
_entity.id
_entity.type
_entity.pdbx_description
1 polymer ?
#
loop_
_entity_poly.entity_id
_entity_poly.type
_entity_poly.pdbx_seq_one_letter_code
_entity_poly.pdbx_strand_id
1 'polypeptide(L)'
;MKRFFIILISSILLCACGSSFQGFYNNHKADIGATSFQVPNFMKAVLSNVSHDVKHAIGNIHDFKYIKLTNVTETKRQLLIAEMNAVTKNGYLDVFRKN
;
A
#
# COMPACT_ATOMS: atom_id res chain seq x y z
N MET A 1 -16.28 27.46 26.52
CA MET A 1 -15.21 27.66 25.51
C MET A 1 -14.27 26.47 25.36
N LYS A 2 -13.66 25.94 26.44
CA LYS A 2 -12.72 24.79 26.36
C LYS A 2 -13.29 23.53 25.67
N ARG A 3 -14.56 23.19 25.92
CA ARG A 3 -15.25 22.04 25.30
C ARG A 3 -15.44 22.18 23.79
N PHE A 4 -15.63 23.41 23.29
CA PHE A 4 -15.81 23.68 21.86
C PHE A 4 -14.49 23.52 21.10
N PHE A 5 -13.38 23.95 21.70
CA PHE A 5 -12.03 23.71 21.16
C PHE A 5 -11.67 22.24 21.06
N ILE A 6 -12.04 21.42 22.07
CA ILE A 6 -11.80 19.97 22.06
C ILE A 6 -12.58 19.30 20.92
N ILE A 7 -13.85 19.67 20.72
CA ILE A 7 -14.67 19.13 19.62
C ILE A 7 -14.07 19.53 18.27
N LEU A 8 -13.66 20.78 18.11
CA LEU A 8 -13.06 21.27 16.87
C LEU A 8 -11.74 20.55 16.53
N ILE A 9 -10.87 20.38 17.53
CA ILE A 9 -9.60 19.64 17.39
C ILE A 9 -9.86 18.16 17.07
N SER A 10 -10.83 17.54 17.75
CA SER A 10 -11.21 16.14 17.49
C SER A 10 -11.73 15.95 16.06
N SER A 11 -12.49 16.91 15.52
CA SER A 11 -12.99 16.83 14.14
C SER A 11 -11.87 16.96 13.10
N ILE A 12 -10.85 17.78 13.37
CA ILE A 12 -9.69 17.94 12.46
C ILE A 12 -8.84 16.65 12.42
N LEU A 13 -8.71 15.94 13.55
CA LEU A 13 -7.96 14.69 13.64
C LEU A 13 -8.61 13.54 12.84
N LEU A 14 -9.93 13.56 12.63
CA LEU A 14 -10.63 12.52 11.86
C LEU A 14 -10.39 12.62 10.34
N CYS A 15 -9.98 13.79 9.84
CA CYS A 15 -9.68 13.99 8.42
C CYS A 15 -8.22 13.64 8.04
N ALA A 16 -7.39 13.25 8.99
CA ALA A 16 -5.97 12.98 8.77
C ALA A 16 -5.67 11.60 8.12
N CYS A 17 -6.70 10.86 7.68
CA CYS A 17 -6.52 9.55 7.07
C CYS A 17 -5.99 9.70 5.63
N GLY A 18 -4.69 9.50 5.44
CA GLY A 18 -4.02 9.58 4.15
C GLY A 18 -4.12 8.29 3.31
N SER A 19 -3.81 8.40 2.03
CA SER A 19 -3.68 7.26 1.12
C SER A 19 -2.56 6.32 1.58
N SER A 20 -2.84 5.02 1.62
CA SER A 20 -1.86 3.97 1.97
C SER A 20 -1.82 2.89 0.91
N PHE A 21 -0.67 2.24 0.75
CA PHE A 21 -0.55 1.11 -0.17
C PHE A 21 -1.46 -0.05 0.25
N GLN A 22 -1.65 -0.25 1.57
CA GLN A 22 -2.59 -1.25 2.08
C GLN A 22 -4.03 -0.99 1.62
N GLY A 23 -4.48 0.27 1.66
CA GLY A 23 -5.80 0.67 1.17
C GLY A 23 -5.95 0.42 -0.32
N PHE A 24 -4.99 0.91 -1.12
CA PHE A 24 -4.94 0.68 -2.56
C PHE A 24 -5.00 -0.83 -2.89
N TYR A 25 -4.13 -1.63 -2.26
CA TYR A 25 -4.07 -3.08 -2.49
C TYR A 25 -5.40 -3.75 -2.16
N ASN A 26 -6.00 -3.44 -1.01
CA ASN A 26 -7.26 -4.05 -0.60
C ASN A 26 -8.42 -3.70 -1.52
N ASN A 27 -8.44 -2.48 -2.07
CA ASN A 27 -9.49 -2.01 -2.97
C ASN A 27 -9.42 -2.68 -4.35
N HIS A 28 -8.24 -3.11 -4.80
CA HIS A 28 -8.03 -3.59 -6.17
C HIS A 28 -7.61 -5.06 -6.30
N LYS A 29 -7.23 -5.73 -5.21
CA LYS A 29 -6.73 -7.13 -5.27
C LYS A 29 -7.71 -8.13 -5.88
N ALA A 30 -9.00 -7.80 -5.86
CA ALA A 30 -10.10 -8.62 -6.36
C ALA A 30 -10.79 -8.03 -7.61
N ASP A 31 -10.22 -6.96 -8.19
CA ASP A 31 -10.77 -6.39 -9.42
C ASP A 31 -10.71 -7.43 -10.56
N ILE A 32 -11.64 -7.33 -11.51
CA ILE A 32 -11.63 -8.18 -12.70
C ILE A 32 -10.33 -7.93 -13.47
N GLY A 33 -9.59 -9.00 -13.81
CA GLY A 33 -8.28 -8.89 -14.45
C GLY A 33 -7.14 -8.55 -13.50
N ALA A 34 -7.37 -8.55 -12.18
CA ALA A 34 -6.32 -8.45 -11.18
C ALA A 34 -5.60 -9.79 -11.01
N THR A 35 -4.27 -9.73 -10.98
CA THR A 35 -3.40 -10.79 -10.45
C THR A 35 -2.69 -10.20 -9.25
N SER A 36 -3.01 -10.69 -8.06
CA SER A 36 -2.45 -10.16 -6.81
C SER A 36 -2.00 -11.28 -5.88
N PHE A 37 -0.97 -11.02 -5.09
CA PHE A 37 -0.59 -11.88 -3.96
C PHE A 37 0.07 -11.05 -2.86
N GLN A 38 -0.04 -11.55 -1.64
CA GLN A 38 0.68 -11.05 -0.47
C GLN A 38 1.44 -12.22 0.13
N VAL A 39 2.74 -12.06 0.34
CA VAL A 39 3.54 -13.08 1.02
C VAL A 39 3.14 -13.11 2.49
N PRO A 40 2.67 -14.25 3.02
CA PRO A 40 2.36 -14.37 4.44
C PRO A 40 3.59 -14.17 5.32
N ASN A 41 3.40 -13.64 6.53
CA ASN A 41 4.48 -13.38 7.47
C ASN A 41 5.35 -14.61 7.79
N PHE A 42 4.74 -15.80 7.86
CA PHE A 42 5.49 -17.02 8.09
C PHE A 42 6.39 -17.37 6.90
N MET A 43 5.92 -17.20 5.65
CA MET A 43 6.73 -17.45 4.46
C MET A 43 7.89 -16.47 4.39
N LYS A 44 7.65 -15.19 4.70
CA LYS A 44 8.72 -14.20 4.82
C LYS A 44 9.76 -14.64 5.86
N ALA A 45 9.32 -15.12 7.03
CA ALA A 45 10.21 -15.60 8.08
C ALA A 45 11.01 -16.85 7.66
N VAL A 46 10.39 -17.78 6.94
CA VAL A 46 11.12 -18.94 6.39
C VAL A 46 12.16 -18.49 5.38
N LEU A 47 11.78 -17.65 4.41
CA LEU A 47 12.67 -17.14 3.37
C LEU A 47 13.83 -16.34 3.94
N SER A 48 13.60 -15.49 4.96
CA SER A 48 14.64 -14.69 5.58
C SER A 48 15.65 -15.49 6.40
N ASN A 49 15.39 -16.77 6.69
CA ASN A 49 16.31 -17.66 7.39
C ASN A 49 17.09 -18.59 6.44
N VAL A 50 16.87 -18.53 5.12
CA VAL A 50 17.57 -19.39 4.15
C VAL A 50 19.06 -19.03 4.04
N SER A 51 19.41 -17.74 4.13
CA SER A 51 20.80 -17.28 4.16
C SER A 51 20.93 -15.87 4.74
N HIS A 52 22.17 -15.48 5.09
CA HIS A 52 22.48 -14.13 5.54
C HIS A 52 22.17 -13.07 4.47
N ASP A 53 22.45 -13.35 3.21
CA ASP A 53 22.19 -12.41 2.11
C ASP A 53 20.69 -12.19 1.89
N VAL A 54 19.90 -13.26 1.95
CA VAL A 54 18.44 -13.15 1.85
C VAL A 54 17.88 -12.39 3.04
N LYS A 55 18.38 -12.65 4.26
CA LYS A 55 18.01 -11.88 5.45
C LYS A 55 18.31 -10.39 5.29
N HIS A 56 19.47 -10.04 4.74
CA HIS A 56 19.86 -8.65 4.49
C HIS A 56 18.95 -7.98 3.45
N ALA A 57 18.58 -8.70 2.39
CA ALA A 57 17.75 -8.19 1.32
C ALA A 57 16.28 -7.98 1.71
N ILE A 58 15.66 -8.92 2.43
CA ILE A 58 14.20 -8.91 2.69
C ILE A 58 13.81 -8.91 4.18
N GLY A 59 14.76 -8.98 5.11
CA GLY A 59 14.47 -9.08 6.54
C GLY A 59 13.72 -7.88 7.11
N ASN A 60 14.09 -6.67 6.66
CA ASN A 60 13.49 -5.41 7.12
C ASN A 60 12.22 -4.99 6.35
N ILE A 61 11.85 -5.69 5.28
CA ILE A 61 10.64 -5.38 4.51
C ILE A 61 9.41 -5.72 5.35
N HIS A 62 8.59 -4.74 5.74
CA HIS A 62 7.42 -5.01 6.58
C HIS A 62 6.41 -5.94 5.88
N ASP A 63 6.06 -5.62 4.64
CA ASP A 63 5.10 -6.35 3.81
C ASP A 63 5.65 -6.55 2.40
N PHE A 64 5.46 -7.74 1.84
CA PHE A 64 5.75 -8.01 0.43
C PHE A 64 4.47 -8.36 -0.32
N LYS A 65 4.07 -7.46 -1.23
CA LYS A 65 2.80 -7.51 -1.96
C LYS A 65 3.04 -7.23 -3.44
N TYR A 66 2.25 -7.89 -4.27
CA TYR A 66 2.26 -7.70 -5.72
C TYR A 66 0.83 -7.55 -6.21
N ILE A 67 0.63 -6.63 -7.14
CA ILE A 67 -0.63 -6.48 -7.85
C ILE A 67 -0.37 -6.04 -9.29
N LYS A 68 -1.03 -6.73 -10.23
CA LYS A 68 -1.06 -6.39 -11.65
C LYS A 68 -2.51 -6.30 -12.08
N LEU A 69 -2.87 -5.18 -12.71
CA LEU A 69 -4.21 -4.93 -13.20
C LEU A 69 -4.16 -4.97 -14.73
N THR A 70 -4.90 -5.91 -15.33
CA THR A 70 -4.98 -6.08 -16.79
C THR A 70 -6.38 -5.78 -17.29
N ASN A 71 -6.53 -5.55 -18.61
CA ASN A 71 -7.82 -5.24 -19.24
C ASN A 71 -8.52 -4.00 -18.63
N VAL A 72 -7.73 -3.04 -18.14
CA VAL A 72 -8.24 -1.81 -17.54
C VAL A 72 -8.51 -0.77 -18.63
N THR A 73 -9.68 -0.12 -18.57
CA THR A 73 -10.00 1.00 -19.46
C THR A 73 -9.04 2.17 -19.24
N GLU A 74 -8.84 3.02 -20.25
CA GLU A 74 -7.93 4.16 -20.13
C GLU A 74 -8.32 5.10 -18.98
N THR A 75 -9.62 5.37 -18.81
CA THR A 75 -10.13 6.18 -17.69
C THR A 75 -9.80 5.55 -16.34
N LYS A 76 -10.00 4.23 -16.17
CA LYS A 76 -9.70 3.55 -14.92
C LYS A 76 -8.19 3.47 -14.67
N ARG A 77 -7.37 3.34 -15.72
CA ARG A 77 -5.91 3.39 -15.64
C ARG A 77 -5.43 4.73 -15.09
N GLN A 78 -5.97 5.85 -15.59
CA GLN A 78 -5.61 7.17 -15.09
C GLN A 78 -6.00 7.35 -13.61
N LEU A 79 -7.16 6.85 -13.20
CA LEU A 79 -7.57 6.84 -11.79
C LEU A 79 -6.59 6.03 -10.92
N LEU A 80 -6.23 4.81 -11.32
CA LEU A 80 -5.29 3.97 -10.58
C LEU A 80 -3.90 4.62 -10.46
N ILE A 81 -3.42 5.26 -11.53
CA ILE A 81 -2.15 6.00 -11.52
C ILE A 81 -2.23 7.17 -10.54
N ALA A 82 -3.34 7.92 -10.53
CA ALA A 82 -3.54 9.03 -9.61
C ALA A 82 -3.61 8.56 -8.14
N GLU A 83 -4.34 7.48 -7.86
CA GLU A 83 -4.39 6.86 -6.53
C GLU A 83 -3.01 6.38 -6.08
N MET A 84 -2.27 5.68 -6.94
CA MET A 84 -0.91 5.23 -6.63
C MET A 84 0.04 6.40 -6.40
N ASN A 85 -0.06 7.48 -7.19
CA ASN A 85 0.73 8.70 -6.98
C ASN A 85 0.42 9.32 -5.60
N ALA A 86 -0.85 9.32 -5.17
CA ALA A 86 -1.24 9.80 -3.85
C ALA A 86 -0.68 8.92 -2.72
N VAL A 87 -0.66 7.59 -2.91
CA VAL A 87 0.01 6.66 -2.00
C VAL A 87 1.50 6.95 -1.90
N THR A 88 2.22 7.04 -3.03
CA THR A 88 3.68 7.18 -3.03
C THR A 88 4.18 8.58 -2.65
N LYS A 89 3.29 9.60 -2.67
CA LYS A 89 3.64 10.98 -2.27
C LYS A 89 4.19 11.08 -0.84
N ASN A 90 3.80 10.15 0.05
CA ASN A 90 4.13 10.19 1.48
C ASN A 90 5.13 9.10 1.90
N GLY A 91 6.34 9.12 1.34
CA GLY A 91 7.49 8.41 1.93
C GLY A 91 7.67 6.93 1.54
N TYR A 92 7.00 6.45 0.50
CA TYR A 92 7.30 5.13 -0.06
C TYR A 92 8.49 5.23 -1.02
N LEU A 93 9.70 4.88 -0.54
CA LEU A 93 10.92 4.85 -1.37
C LEU A 93 11.05 3.53 -2.15
N ASP A 94 10.32 2.50 -1.74
CA ASP A 94 10.57 1.11 -2.13
C ASP A 94 9.44 0.54 -3.00
N VAL A 95 8.95 1.32 -3.97
CA VAL A 95 7.85 0.90 -4.87
C VAL A 95 8.35 0.76 -6.30
N PHE A 96 8.37 -0.47 -6.79
CA PHE A 96 8.56 -0.74 -8.22
C PHE A 96 7.21 -0.64 -8.96
N ARG A 97 7.14 0.23 -9.98
CA ARG A 97 5.94 0.45 -10.78
C ARG A 97 6.23 0.40 -12.28
N LYS A 98 5.34 -0.26 -13.02
CA LYS A 98 5.25 -0.19 -14.48
C LYS A 98 3.83 0.19 -14.87
N ASN A 99 3.69 1.30 -15.58
CA ASN A 99 2.43 1.80 -16.13
C ASN A 99 2.21 1.27 -17.54
#